data_AF-A0A7I0J5A9-F1
#
_entry.id   AF-A0A7I0J5A9-F1
#
_cell.length_a   1.000
_cell.length_b   1.000
_cell.length_c   1.000
_cell.angle_alpha   90.00
_cell.angle_beta   90.00
_cell.angle_gamma   90.00
#
_symmetry.space_group_name_H-M   'P 1'
#
loop_
_entity.id
_entity.type
_entity.pdbx_description
1 polymer ?
#
loop_
_entity_poly.entity_id
_entity_poly.type
_entity_poly.pdbx_seq_one_letter_code
_entity_poly.pdbx_strand_id
1 'polypeptide(L)' 'LLLVSFDSTLKSNLSVGLPLDLLFLEKDSFKVGLNRRIAQDDPYYRTISDGWSNALKAAFASLPDFPG' A
#
# COMPACT_ATOMS: atom_id res chain seq x y z
N LEU A 1 1.00 -6.88 -1.53
CA LEU A 1 1.26 -6.70 -0.08
C LEU A 1 2.18 -5.51 0.22
N LEU A 2 3.31 -5.32 -0.47
CA LEU A 2 4.23 -4.19 -0.21
C LEU A 2 3.53 -2.83 -0.14
N LEU A 3 2.74 -2.48 -1.17
CA LEU A 3 2.03 -1.19 -1.21
C LEU A 3 1.01 -1.01 -0.08
N VAL A 4 0.36 -2.11 0.35
CA VAL A 4 -0.61 -2.09 1.46
C VAL A 4 0.07 -1.82 2.80
N SER A 5 1.28 -2.37 3.00
CA SER A 5 2.10 -2.11 4.18
C SER A 5 2.50 -0.63 4.27
N PHE A 6 3.02 -0.09 3.16
CA PHE A 6 3.38 1.34 3.09
C PHE A 6 2.17 2.25 3.20
N ASP A 7 1.02 1.89 2.60
CA ASP A 7 -0.22 2.65 2.73
C ASP A 7 -0.66 2.79 4.19
N SER A 8 -0.63 1.69 4.94
CA SER A 8 -0.94 1.70 6.38
C SER A 8 0.02 2.59 7.18
N THR A 9 1.31 2.55 6.82
CA THR A 9 2.35 3.35 7.50
C THR A 9 2.17 4.84 7.20
N LEU A 10 1.97 5.22 5.93
CA LEU A 10 1.71 6.59 5.50
C LEU A 10 0.51 7.22 6.24
N LYS A 11 -0.55 6.42 6.46
CA LYS A 11 -1.77 6.88 7.14
C LYS A 11 -1.63 6.99 8.67
N SER A 12 -0.64 6.33 9.27
CA SER A 12 -0.46 6.28 10.73
C SER A 12 0.74 7.09 11.24
N ASN A 13 1.69 7.44 10.36
CA ASN A 13 2.89 8.17 10.74
C ASN A 13 3.29 9.21 9.68
N LEU A 14 3.19 10.49 10.05
CA LEU A 14 3.52 11.64 9.18
C LEU A 14 5.00 11.76 8.83
N SER A 15 5.90 11.03 9.50
CA SER A 15 7.32 11.02 9.14
C SER A 15 7.63 10.18 7.91
N VAL A 16 6.67 9.33 7.49
CA VAL A 16 6.76 8.54 6.26
C VAL A 16 5.94 9.24 5.18
N GLY A 17 6.49 9.35 3.98
CA GLY A 17 5.90 10.12 2.88
C GLY A 17 6.19 9.53 1.51
N LEU A 18 5.42 9.97 0.53
CA LEU A 18 5.68 9.75 -0.90
C LEU A 18 6.72 10.77 -1.40
N PRO A 19 7.49 10.47 -2.46
CA PRO A 19 7.41 9.26 -3.28
C PRO A 19 8.09 8.03 -2.66
N LEU A 20 7.70 6.84 -3.13
CA LEU A 20 8.37 5.56 -2.82
C LEU A 20 9.15 5.07 -4.04
N ASP A 21 10.39 4.62 -3.84
CA ASP A 21 11.20 4.00 -4.88
C ASP A 21 11.19 2.46 -4.74
N LEU A 22 10.76 1.77 -5.79
CA LEU A 22 10.66 0.31 -5.86
C LEU A 22 11.67 -0.23 -6.87
N LEU A 23 12.49 -1.16 -6.40
CA LEU A 23 13.42 -1.93 -7.23
C LEU A 23 13.11 -3.42 -7.09
N PHE A 24 12.95 -4.12 -8.21
CA PHE A 24 12.81 -5.57 -8.25
C PHE A 24 13.98 -6.16 -9.02
N LEU A 25 14.63 -7.15 -8.41
CA LEU A 25 15.66 -7.97 -9.05
C LEU A 25 15.17 -9.42 -9.08
N GLU A 26 15.16 -10.00 -10.27
CA GLU A 26 14.90 -11.41 -10.42
C GLU A 26 16.13 -12.20 -9.96
N LYS A 27 15.88 -13.33 -9.29
CA LYS A 27 16.94 -14.20 -8.76
C LYS A 27 17.92 -14.57 -9.88
N ASP A 28 19.22 -14.50 -9.59
CA ASP A 28 20.33 -14.85 -10.49
C ASP A 28 20.40 -14.04 -11.80
N SER A 29 19.54 -13.03 -11.98
CA SER A 29 19.55 -12.20 -13.20
C SER A 29 20.68 -11.17 -13.21
N PHE A 30 21.17 -10.78 -12.03
CA PHE A 30 22.11 -9.67 -11.81
C PHE A 30 21.72 -8.37 -12.54
N LYS A 31 20.42 -8.18 -12.78
CA LYS A 31 19.86 -7.05 -13.50
C LYS A 31 18.64 -6.50 -12.78
N VAL A 32 18.38 -5.22 -13.00
CA VAL A 32 17.15 -4.58 -12.53
C VAL A 32 16.01 -5.02 -13.44
N GLY A 33 15.05 -5.75 -12.88
CA GLY A 33 13.84 -6.19 -13.59
C GLY A 33 12.75 -5.12 -13.60
N LEU A 34 12.54 -4.44 -12.47
CA LEU A 34 11.64 -3.29 -12.37
C LEU A 34 12.33 -2.19 -11.57
N ASN A 35 12.27 -0.96 -12.08
CA ASN A 35 12.59 0.25 -11.35
C ASN A 35 11.42 1.22 -11.50
N ARG A 36 10.75 1.56 -10.39
CA ARG A 36 9.56 2.39 -10.41
C ARG A 36 9.56 3.35 -9.24
N ARG A 37 9.36 4.63 -9.53
CA ARG A 37 8.99 5.65 -8.53
C ARG A 37 7.48 5.75 -8.46
N ILE A 38 6.92 5.62 -7.26
CA ILE A 38 5.51 5.76 -6.96
C ILE A 38 5.31 7.15 -6.36
N ALA A 39 4.71 8.04 -7.15
CA ALA A 39 4.40 9.39 -6.74
C ALA A 39 3.02 9.49 -6.05
N GLN A 40 2.71 10.65 -5.49
CA GLN A 40 1.45 10.92 -4.81
C GLN A 40 0.22 10.82 -5.74
N ASP A 41 0.42 11.05 -7.03
CA ASP A 41 -0.59 10.98 -8.08
C ASP A 41 -0.57 9.66 -8.87
N ASP A 42 0.23 8.67 -8.45
CA ASP A 42 0.28 7.37 -9.13
C ASP A 42 -1.10 6.68 -9.10
N PRO A 43 -1.72 6.44 -10.28
CA PRO A 43 -3.10 5.94 -10.36
C PRO A 43 -3.23 4.51 -9.85
N TYR A 44 -2.17 3.70 -9.97
CA TYR A 44 -2.16 2.33 -9.46
C TYR A 44 -2.08 2.33 -7.93
N TYR A 45 -1.23 3.17 -7.35
CA TYR A 45 -1.15 3.33 -5.90
C TYR A 45 -2.50 3.80 -5.30
N ARG A 46 -3.14 4.81 -5.91
CA ARG A 46 -4.48 5.26 -5.47
C ARG A 46 -5.51 4.14 -5.51
N THR A 47 -5.56 3.38 -6.60
CA THR A 47 -6.48 2.24 -6.75
C THR A 47 -6.30 1.22 -5.62
N ILE A 48 -5.05 0.89 -5.27
CA ILE A 48 -4.74 -0.04 -4.18
C ILE A 48 -5.12 0.57 -2.81
N SER A 49 -4.79 1.83 -2.56
CA SER A 49 -5.07 2.52 -1.30
C SER A 49 -6.58 2.62 -1.03
N ASP A 50 -7.36 3.04 -2.03
CA ASP A 50 -8.81 3.20 -1.94
C ASP A 50 -9.50 1.84 -1.79
N GLY A 51 -9.11 0.85 -2.61
CA GLY A 51 -9.65 -0.50 -2.55
C GLY A 51 -9.39 -1.15 -1.18
N TRP A 52 -8.18 -1.00 -0.65
CA TRP A 52 -7.83 -1.51 0.67
C TRP A 52 -8.60 -0.81 1.79
N SER A 53 -8.73 0.52 1.74
CA SER A 53 -9.51 1.28 2.73
C SER A 53 -10.98 0.86 2.74
N ASN A 54 -11.58 0.68 1.57
CA ASN A 54 -12.98 0.25 1.45
C ASN A 54 -13.17 -1.18 1.97
N ALA A 55 -12.26 -2.11 1.65
CA ALA A 55 -12.31 -3.48 2.14
C ALA A 55 -12.22 -3.54 3.68
N LEU A 56 -11.31 -2.76 4.29
CA LEU A 56 -11.20 -2.68 5.75
C LEU A 56 -12.47 -2.12 6.41
N LYS A 57 -13.06 -1.05 5.85
CA LYS A 57 -14.32 -0.49 6.36
C LYS A 57 -15.46 -1.50 6.28
N ALA A 58 -15.58 -2.21 5.15
CA ALA A 58 -16.60 -3.24 4.97
C ALA A 58 -16.42 -4.41 5.95
N ALA A 59 -15.18 -4.88 6.12
CA ALA A 59 -14.87 -5.92 7.09
C ALA A 59 -15.22 -5.49 8.52
N PHE A 60 -14.86 -4.26 8.90
CA PHE A 60 -15.19 -3.71 10.22
C PHE A 60 -16.70 -3.61 10.44
N ALA A 61 -17.46 -3.13 9.44
CA ALA A 61 -18.91 -3.03 9.50
C ALA A 61 -19.63 -4.39 9.53
N SER A 62 -18.94 -5.47 9.12
CA SER A 62 -19.48 -6.84 9.16
C SER A 62 -19.30 -7.52 10.52
N LEU A 63 -18.53 -6.92 11.43
CA LEU A 63 -18.35 -7.45 12.78
C LEU A 63 -19.64 -7.28 13.59
N PRO A 64 -20.01 -8.26 14.43
CA PRO A 64 -21.12 -8.09 15.35
C PRO A 64 -20.81 -6.98 16.37
N ASP A 65 -21.85 -6.34 16.87
CA ASP A 65 -21.71 -5.38 17.96
C ASP A 65 -21.08 -6.04 19.19
N PHE A 66 -20.30 -5.25 19.93
CA PHE A 66 -19.75 -5.70 21.19
C PHE A 66 -20.89 -6.01 22.17
N PRO A 67 -20.95 -7.21 22.77
CA PRO A 67 -22.11 -7.66 23.56
C PRO A 67 -22.18 -7.02 24.97
N GLY A 68 -21.41 -5.97 25.23
CA GLY A 68 -21.29 -5.33 26.55
C GLY A 68 -22.20 -4.14 26.77
#